data_AF-A0A1Q9EK93-F1
#
_entry.id   AF-A0A1Q9EK93-F1
#
_cell.length_a   1.000
_cell.length_b   1.000
_cell.length_c   1.000
_cell.angle_alpha   90.00
_cell.angle_beta   90.00
_cell.angle_gamma   90.00
#
_symmetry.space_group_name_H-M   'P 1'
#
loop_
_entity.id
_entity.type
_entity.pdbx_description
1 polymer ?
#
loop_
_entity_poly.entity_id
_entity_poly.type
_entity_poly.pdbx_seq_one_letter_code
_entity_poly.pdbx_strand_id
1 'polypeptide(L)'
;MDSHERGHWVDQQFENFVDCVARCLPCGRADFLRYYEVPKVAKIYAPPLQLPILFCQTLVTLLALGFLIISLHLYEDVAVVSSTHTFDISFPQRNFDACHDVDFDCDDVGKSDLTREENEKASSYCNNATLHELSNNMEKYFFSVNDGHNYSRNRWHSPPKLHPECKNFDVHGVFREDGPAPLIMTAQSIFSQKSCETEPSMPRCIWENDNVRFEIVYDVERFLVKLRHDVVLDDGRRVESTDATGFMHFQADPNSLYVVKCDPGKKDCDYSLPSHADFPPCGNTSSQKDSPCFSTGFADFISLEILLRAANTSLDEIVSDLPRRWWGTYLQVDIRYSNDDLQDYWLGSPGQFSQLQLRTRYVYSVRKLTDYVWNSQTISSSDTERTLVRHAGIRISVNVHGSLKAWSWLNVFRTLAIFGVLWKITVVMVDVLMLALYRQIPTLRHLPHLRHYYSVTETPHHDHMKKLSHEQLELEKKKYREMKLQKIIQDEEEDELAAH
;
A
#
# COMPACT_ATOMS: atom_id res chain seq x y z
N MET A 1 -9.35 46.57 26.39
CA MET A 1 -7.91 46.62 26.11
C MET A 1 -7.71 46.92 24.64
N ASP A 2 -7.51 48.20 24.38
CA ASP A 2 -7.22 48.74 23.04
C ASP A 2 -5.93 48.10 22.48
N SER A 3 -5.85 48.03 21.16
CA SER A 3 -4.64 47.55 20.45
C SER A 3 -3.38 48.32 20.85
N HIS A 4 -3.54 49.56 21.31
CA HIS A 4 -2.45 50.41 21.78
C HIS A 4 -1.87 50.00 23.14
N GLU A 5 -2.70 49.47 24.05
CA GLU A 5 -2.25 48.99 25.37
C GLU A 5 -1.59 47.60 25.27
N ARG A 6 -2.02 46.78 24.31
CA ARG A 6 -1.42 45.45 24.06
C ARG A 6 0.01 45.53 23.53
N GLY A 7 0.35 46.52 22.71
CA GLY A 7 1.72 46.75 22.23
C GLY A 7 2.67 47.10 23.37
N HIS A 8 2.27 48.06 24.22
CA HIS A 8 3.09 48.54 25.34
C HIS A 8 3.41 47.45 26.37
N TRP A 9 2.49 46.50 26.59
CA TRP A 9 2.69 45.41 27.53
C TRP A 9 3.64 44.33 26.99
N VAL A 10 3.54 43.99 25.70
CA VAL A 10 4.45 43.03 25.05
C VAL A 10 5.87 43.59 24.98
N ASP A 11 6.01 44.88 24.65
CA ASP A 11 7.30 45.57 24.61
C ASP A 11 7.95 45.57 26.00
N GLN A 12 7.19 45.85 27.05
CA GLN A 12 7.73 45.87 28.42
C GLN A 12 8.14 44.48 28.93
N GLN A 13 7.38 43.43 28.60
CA GLN A 13 7.75 42.05 28.97
C GLN A 13 8.96 41.55 28.17
N PHE A 14 9.06 41.92 26.90
CA PHE A 14 10.23 41.61 26.07
C PHE A 14 11.49 42.31 26.59
N GLU A 15 11.42 43.60 26.91
CA GLU A 15 12.54 44.34 27.51
C GLU A 15 12.98 43.73 28.84
N ASN A 16 12.04 43.36 29.72
CA ASN A 16 12.35 42.68 30.98
C ASN A 16 13.04 41.31 30.76
N PHE A 17 12.61 40.56 29.74
CA PHE A 17 13.24 39.29 29.37
C PHE A 17 14.65 39.50 28.82
N VAL A 18 14.82 40.45 27.90
CA VAL A 18 16.12 40.81 27.32
C VAL A 18 17.09 41.30 28.41
N ASP A 19 16.63 42.13 29.34
CA ASP A 19 17.42 42.60 30.47
C ASP A 19 17.81 41.46 31.43
N CYS A 20 16.92 40.49 31.64
CA CYS A 20 17.20 39.31 32.46
C CYS A 20 18.27 38.43 31.80
N VAL A 21 18.11 38.11 30.51
CA VAL A 21 19.09 37.33 29.73
C VAL A 21 20.43 38.07 29.63
N ALA A 22 20.41 39.40 29.48
CA ALA A 22 21.60 40.23 29.43
C ALA A 22 22.40 40.25 30.74
N ARG A 23 21.73 40.15 31.90
CA ARG A 23 22.41 40.02 33.20
C ARG A 23 23.02 38.63 33.43
N CYS A 24 22.48 37.60 32.78
CA CYS A 24 22.97 36.22 32.92
C CYS A 24 24.14 35.89 31.96
N LEU A 25 24.33 36.64 30.89
CA LEU A 25 25.43 36.45 29.94
C LEU A 25 26.61 37.38 30.27
N PRO A 26 27.82 36.87 30.52
CA PRO A 26 28.98 37.70 30.82
C PRO A 26 29.40 38.56 29.61
N CYS A 27 29.62 39.86 29.86
CA CYS A 27 30.28 40.86 29.00
C CYS A 27 29.71 41.03 27.58
N GLY A 28 28.73 41.94 27.40
CA GLY A 28 28.43 42.60 26.11
C GLY A 28 27.83 41.73 25.00
N ARG A 29 27.74 40.42 25.18
CA ARG A 29 27.19 39.48 24.19
C ARG A 29 25.67 39.44 24.15
N ALA A 30 24.94 40.21 24.93
CA ALA A 30 23.47 40.21 24.88
C ALA A 30 22.91 41.27 23.93
N ASP A 31 23.73 42.22 23.44
CA ASP A 31 23.25 43.30 22.58
C ASP A 31 22.72 42.77 21.23
N PHE A 32 23.19 41.62 20.74
CA PHE A 32 22.61 40.99 19.54
C PHE A 32 21.13 40.62 19.70
N LEU A 33 20.65 40.37 20.93
CA LEU A 33 19.23 40.09 21.19
C LEU A 33 18.36 41.35 21.02
N ARG A 34 18.96 42.54 21.05
CA ARG A 34 18.30 43.83 20.82
C ARG A 34 18.35 44.28 19.36
N TYR A 35 19.20 43.66 18.54
CA TYR A 35 19.33 44.01 17.12
C TYR A 35 18.52 43.05 16.26
N TYR A 36 17.50 43.58 15.59
CA TYR A 36 16.86 42.90 14.46
C TYR A 36 17.15 43.70 13.18
N GLU A 37 17.67 43.02 12.16
CA GLU A 37 17.91 43.63 10.85
C GLU A 37 16.64 43.51 10.00
N VAL A 38 16.15 44.64 9.47
CA VAL A 38 15.04 44.64 8.51
C VAL A 38 15.56 45.17 7.18
N PRO A 39 15.39 44.43 6.06
CA PRO A 39 15.76 44.93 4.76
C PRO A 39 14.89 46.14 4.40
N LYS A 40 15.49 47.18 3.83
CA LYS A 40 14.72 48.30 3.28
C LYS A 40 13.86 47.83 2.11
N VAL A 41 12.60 48.26 2.12
CA VAL A 41 11.64 47.97 1.05
C VAL A 41 11.18 49.29 0.45
N ALA A 42 11.53 49.53 -0.82
CA ALA A 42 10.87 50.59 -1.59
C ALA A 42 9.44 50.18 -1.94
N LYS A 43 8.46 50.89 -1.40
CA LYS A 43 7.07 50.76 -1.81
C LYS A 43 6.81 51.69 -2.99
N ILE A 44 6.75 51.13 -4.20
CA ILE A 44 6.40 51.86 -5.42
C ILE A 44 4.87 51.82 -5.57
N TYR A 45 4.19 52.94 -5.34
CA TYR A 45 2.74 53.07 -5.51
C TYR A 45 2.41 53.46 -6.94
N ALA A 46 2.40 52.48 -7.84
CA ALA A 46 1.99 52.65 -9.23
C ALA A 46 0.93 51.58 -9.57
N PRO A 47 -0.37 51.94 -9.65
CA PRO A 47 -1.44 50.99 -9.98
C PRO A 47 -1.19 50.11 -11.21
N PRO A 48 -0.69 50.63 -12.36
CA PRO A 48 -0.39 49.79 -13.53
C PRO A 48 0.75 48.79 -13.28
N LEU A 49 1.56 49.03 -12.24
CA LEU A 49 2.65 48.15 -11.84
C LEU A 49 2.19 47.07 -10.84
N GLN A 50 1.37 47.48 -9.88
CA GLN A 50 0.94 46.66 -8.76
C GLN A 50 -0.12 45.64 -9.15
N LEU A 51 -1.08 46.01 -10.02
CA LEU A 51 -2.17 45.10 -10.40
C LEU A 51 -1.68 43.81 -11.07
N PRO A 52 -0.77 43.83 -12.06
CA PRO A 52 -0.27 42.60 -12.67
C PRO A 52 0.57 41.77 -11.70
N ILE A 53 1.38 42.42 -10.85
CA ILE A 53 2.18 41.72 -9.83
C ILE A 53 1.26 41.01 -8.84
N LEU A 54 0.27 41.71 -8.30
CA LEU A 54 -0.70 41.16 -7.37
C LEU A 54 -1.51 40.02 -8.00
N PHE A 55 -1.91 40.17 -9.27
CA PHE A 55 -2.63 39.14 -10.01
C PHE A 55 -1.78 37.88 -10.19
N CYS A 56 -0.55 38.01 -10.69
CA CYS A 56 0.38 36.89 -10.86
C CYS A 56 0.70 36.21 -9.53
N GLN A 57 0.94 36.99 -8.48
CA GLN A 57 1.11 36.50 -7.12
C GLN A 57 -0.11 35.69 -6.70
N THR A 58 -1.31 36.28 -6.74
CA THR A 58 -2.57 35.60 -6.34
C THR A 58 -2.79 34.29 -7.11
N LEU A 59 -2.56 34.31 -8.42
CA LEU A 59 -2.70 33.11 -9.25
C LEU A 59 -1.73 32.01 -8.81
N VAL A 60 -0.46 32.34 -8.58
CA VAL A 60 0.50 31.35 -8.08
C VAL A 60 0.16 30.90 -6.66
N THR A 61 -0.37 31.78 -5.80
CA THR A 61 -0.85 31.38 -4.45
C THR A 61 -1.90 30.30 -4.57
N LEU A 62 -2.91 30.54 -5.43
CA LEU A 62 -4.05 29.66 -5.59
C LEU A 62 -3.63 28.34 -6.22
N LEU A 63 -2.74 28.37 -7.21
CA LEU A 63 -2.21 27.15 -7.83
C LEU A 63 -1.36 26.33 -6.85
N ALA A 64 -0.49 26.98 -6.08
CA ALA A 64 0.35 26.30 -5.10
C ALA A 64 -0.47 25.79 -3.91
N LEU A 65 -1.44 26.55 -3.41
CA LEU A 65 -2.36 26.10 -2.36
C LEU A 65 -3.23 24.94 -2.85
N GLY A 66 -3.78 25.05 -4.06
CA GLY A 66 -4.52 23.98 -4.71
C GLY A 66 -3.68 22.72 -4.87
N PHE A 67 -2.44 22.84 -5.36
CA PHE A 67 -1.50 21.73 -5.46
C PHE A 67 -1.21 21.09 -4.09
N LEU A 68 -0.92 21.88 -3.06
CA LEU A 68 -0.62 21.34 -1.72
C LEU A 68 -1.80 20.60 -1.09
N ILE A 69 -3.02 21.12 -1.31
CA ILE A 69 -4.26 20.50 -0.84
C ILE A 69 -4.54 19.21 -1.62
N ILE A 70 -4.43 19.25 -2.95
CA ILE A 70 -4.67 18.10 -3.83
C ILE A 70 -3.62 17.01 -3.61
N SER A 71 -2.35 17.35 -3.42
CA SER A 71 -1.28 16.37 -3.18
C SER A 71 -1.27 15.80 -1.75
N LEU A 72 -2.26 16.14 -0.91
CA LEU A 72 -2.44 15.62 0.45
C LEU A 72 -1.19 15.81 1.35
N HIS A 73 -0.38 16.84 1.12
CA HIS A 73 0.81 17.12 1.93
C HIS A 73 0.50 17.53 3.39
N LEU A 74 -0.77 17.78 3.69
CA LEU A 74 -1.27 18.07 5.04
C LEU A 74 -1.40 16.80 5.90
N TYR A 75 -1.30 15.63 5.29
CA TYR A 75 -1.43 14.34 5.96
C TYR A 75 -0.06 13.70 6.17
N GLU A 76 0.02 12.86 7.19
CA GLU A 76 1.18 12.03 7.50
C GLU A 76 0.93 10.59 7.09
N ASP A 77 1.94 9.94 6.55
CA ASP A 77 1.90 8.51 6.27
C ASP A 77 2.07 7.73 7.57
N VAL A 78 1.04 6.97 7.94
CA VAL A 78 1.07 6.04 9.06
C VAL A 78 1.13 4.62 8.49
N ALA A 79 2.27 3.97 8.66
CA ALA A 79 2.48 2.62 8.15
C ALA A 79 1.65 1.58 8.91
N VAL A 80 1.26 0.51 8.21
CA VAL A 80 0.75 -0.71 8.85
C VAL A 80 1.94 -1.46 9.46
N VAL A 81 1.93 -1.66 10.78
CA VAL A 81 3.04 -2.29 11.52
C VAL A 81 2.78 -3.76 11.79
N SER A 82 1.55 -4.10 12.12
CA SER A 82 1.16 -5.51 12.28
C SER A 82 -0.23 -5.75 11.72
N SER A 83 -0.49 -7.02 11.38
CA SER A 83 -1.79 -7.48 10.95
C SER A 83 -2.16 -8.73 11.71
N THR A 84 -3.43 -8.83 12.09
CA THR A 84 -4.04 -10.09 12.50
C THR A 84 -4.94 -10.53 11.37
N HIS A 85 -4.64 -11.68 10.78
CA HIS A 85 -5.49 -12.26 9.74
C HIS A 85 -5.84 -13.69 10.10
N THR A 86 -7.09 -14.06 9.83
CA THR A 86 -7.56 -15.44 9.89
C THR A 86 -7.89 -15.87 8.49
N PHE A 87 -7.37 -17.04 8.12
CA PHE A 87 -7.62 -17.69 6.86
C PHE A 87 -8.43 -18.95 7.16
N ASP A 88 -9.57 -19.10 6.49
CA ASP A 88 -10.47 -20.22 6.66
C ASP A 88 -11.05 -20.63 5.29
N ILE A 89 -11.43 -21.89 5.14
CA ILE A 89 -11.96 -22.44 3.89
C ILE A 89 -13.29 -23.11 4.14
N SER A 90 -14.27 -22.75 3.33
CA SER A 90 -15.60 -23.35 3.35
C SER A 90 -15.98 -23.88 1.97
N PHE A 91 -16.82 -24.92 1.95
CA PHE A 91 -17.48 -25.31 0.71
C PHE A 91 -18.44 -24.20 0.26
N PRO A 92 -18.75 -24.10 -1.05
CA PRO A 92 -19.90 -23.33 -1.50
C PRO A 92 -21.16 -23.88 -0.83
N GLN A 93 -21.61 -23.23 0.24
CA GLN A 93 -22.81 -23.62 0.96
C GLN A 93 -24.05 -23.23 0.17
N ARG A 94 -25.05 -24.10 0.11
CA ARG A 94 -26.40 -23.71 -0.31
C ARG A 94 -27.13 -23.04 0.85
N ASN A 95 -27.80 -21.92 0.60
CA ASN A 95 -28.57 -21.18 1.61
C ASN A 95 -27.71 -20.70 2.80
N PHE A 96 -26.68 -19.88 2.52
CA PHE A 96 -25.85 -19.24 3.55
C PHE A 96 -26.70 -18.51 4.63
N ASP A 97 -27.86 -17.99 4.25
CA ASP A 97 -28.82 -17.33 5.14
C ASP A 97 -29.52 -18.26 6.16
N ALA A 98 -29.50 -19.57 5.92
CA ALA A 98 -30.21 -20.57 6.73
C ALA A 98 -29.28 -21.44 7.61
N CYS A 99 -27.96 -21.33 7.45
CA CYS A 99 -27.01 -22.08 8.26
C CYS A 99 -26.69 -21.30 9.55
N HIS A 100 -27.08 -21.89 10.68
CA HIS A 100 -27.00 -21.29 12.01
C HIS A 100 -25.92 -21.90 12.91
N ASP A 101 -25.22 -22.96 12.47
CA ASP A 101 -24.12 -23.51 13.25
C ASP A 101 -22.86 -22.64 13.16
N VAL A 102 -21.98 -22.82 14.14
CA VAL A 102 -20.76 -22.04 14.35
C VAL A 102 -19.62 -22.54 13.45
N ASP A 103 -19.77 -23.73 12.88
CA ASP A 103 -18.71 -24.51 12.24
C ASP A 103 -18.86 -24.50 10.71
N PHE A 104 -19.96 -23.94 10.21
CA PHE A 104 -20.36 -23.81 8.81
C PHE A 104 -20.38 -25.17 8.07
N ASP A 105 -20.75 -26.24 8.74
CA ASP A 105 -21.03 -27.54 8.15
C ASP A 105 -22.55 -27.72 7.99
N CYS A 106 -23.15 -27.02 7.03
CA CYS A 106 -24.56 -27.25 6.71
C CYS A 106 -24.78 -28.72 6.34
N ASP A 107 -25.29 -29.51 7.29
CA ASP A 107 -25.50 -30.97 7.23
C ASP A 107 -26.44 -31.46 6.10
N ASP A 108 -26.98 -30.56 5.27
CA ASP A 108 -28.03 -30.86 4.30
C ASP A 108 -27.54 -31.09 2.85
N VAL A 109 -26.27 -31.45 2.63
CA VAL A 109 -25.84 -32.03 1.33
C VAL A 109 -26.45 -33.44 1.10
N GLY A 110 -27.02 -34.05 2.15
CA GLY A 110 -27.68 -35.35 2.09
C GLY A 110 -29.15 -35.36 1.63
N LYS A 111 -29.83 -34.20 1.50
CA LYS A 111 -31.26 -34.17 1.14
C LYS A 111 -31.50 -33.80 -0.33
N SER A 112 -31.40 -34.83 -1.16
CA SER A 112 -32.26 -35.18 -2.31
C SER A 112 -32.57 -34.22 -3.47
N ASP A 113 -32.25 -32.93 -3.46
CA ASP A 113 -32.62 -32.02 -4.56
C ASP A 113 -31.40 -31.31 -5.19
N LEU A 114 -30.41 -32.09 -5.64
CA LEU A 114 -29.56 -31.64 -6.75
C LEU A 114 -30.43 -31.61 -8.00
N THR A 115 -30.56 -30.44 -8.62
CA THR A 115 -31.28 -30.36 -9.90
C THR A 115 -30.59 -31.30 -10.90
N ARG A 116 -31.35 -31.93 -11.79
CA ARG A 116 -30.82 -32.88 -12.77
C ARG A 116 -29.59 -32.34 -13.53
N GLU A 117 -29.58 -31.03 -13.82
CA GLU A 117 -28.49 -30.32 -14.49
C GLU A 117 -27.21 -30.22 -13.63
N GLU A 118 -27.33 -30.17 -12.31
CA GLU A 118 -26.19 -30.14 -11.38
C GLU A 118 -25.62 -31.52 -11.11
N ASN A 119 -26.47 -32.55 -11.07
CA ASN A 119 -26.01 -33.94 -11.13
C ASN A 119 -25.34 -34.22 -12.48
N GLU A 120 -25.87 -33.70 -13.59
CA GLU A 120 -25.25 -33.81 -14.91
C GLU A 120 -23.89 -33.08 -14.94
N LYS A 121 -23.74 -31.88 -14.35
CA LYS A 121 -22.44 -31.18 -14.24
C LYS A 121 -21.45 -31.85 -13.29
N ALA A 122 -21.86 -32.25 -12.09
CA ALA A 122 -21.01 -33.02 -11.18
C ALA A 122 -20.59 -34.35 -11.81
N SER A 123 -21.49 -35.00 -12.55
CA SER A 123 -21.18 -36.19 -13.36
C SER A 123 -20.31 -35.90 -14.58
N SER A 124 -20.32 -34.66 -15.10
CA SER A 124 -19.50 -34.30 -16.26
C SER A 124 -18.01 -34.30 -15.94
N TYR A 125 -17.64 -33.91 -14.71
CA TYR A 125 -16.26 -33.95 -14.21
C TYR A 125 -15.82 -35.37 -13.82
N CYS A 126 -16.76 -36.22 -13.43
CA CYS A 126 -16.53 -37.65 -13.20
C CYS A 126 -17.02 -38.52 -14.37
N ASN A 127 -16.94 -38.01 -15.60
CA ASN A 127 -17.27 -38.81 -16.78
C ASN A 127 -16.13 -39.81 -17.02
N ASN A 128 -16.48 -41.09 -17.11
CA ASN A 128 -15.54 -42.18 -17.39
C ASN A 128 -14.64 -41.88 -18.61
N ALA A 129 -15.16 -41.21 -19.64
CA ALA A 129 -14.37 -40.85 -20.82
C ALA A 129 -13.20 -39.90 -20.49
N THR A 130 -13.48 -38.85 -19.70
CA THR A 130 -12.48 -37.85 -19.28
C THR A 130 -11.47 -38.47 -18.31
N LEU A 131 -11.93 -39.34 -17.40
CA LEU A 131 -11.04 -40.10 -16.51
C LEU A 131 -10.14 -41.06 -17.27
N HIS A 132 -10.66 -41.73 -18.31
CA HIS A 132 -9.86 -42.58 -19.19
C HIS A 132 -8.83 -41.80 -20.01
N GLU A 133 -9.20 -40.65 -20.57
CA GLU A 133 -8.26 -39.79 -21.30
C GLU A 133 -7.13 -39.30 -20.39
N LEU A 134 -7.48 -38.83 -19.19
CA LEU A 134 -6.51 -38.41 -18.19
C LEU A 134 -5.59 -39.56 -17.76
N SER A 135 -6.16 -40.76 -17.60
CA SER A 135 -5.40 -41.98 -17.34
C SER A 135 -4.39 -42.29 -18.44
N ASN A 136 -4.80 -42.21 -19.69
CA ASN A 136 -3.92 -42.46 -20.83
C ASN A 136 -2.81 -41.39 -20.92
N ASN A 137 -3.12 -40.13 -20.64
CA ASN A 137 -2.15 -39.04 -20.63
C ASN A 137 -1.12 -39.20 -19.50
N MET A 138 -1.57 -39.60 -18.31
CA MET A 138 -0.66 -39.93 -17.21
C MET A 138 0.23 -41.11 -17.56
N GLU A 139 -0.33 -42.22 -18.06
CA GLU A 139 0.45 -43.39 -18.46
C GLU A 139 1.52 -43.01 -19.49
N LYS A 140 1.15 -42.20 -20.49
CA LYS A 140 2.09 -41.67 -21.49
C LYS A 140 3.19 -40.81 -20.86
N TYR A 141 2.87 -39.96 -19.88
CA TYR A 141 3.86 -39.13 -19.19
C TYR A 141 4.83 -39.96 -18.33
N PHE A 142 4.29 -40.85 -17.49
CA PHE A 142 5.09 -41.66 -16.57
C PHE A 142 5.96 -42.70 -17.27
N PHE A 143 5.54 -43.20 -18.45
CA PHE A 143 6.29 -44.22 -19.21
C PHE A 143 6.82 -43.73 -20.56
N SER A 144 6.82 -42.41 -20.77
CA SER A 144 7.50 -41.78 -21.89
C SER A 144 8.96 -42.23 -21.93
N VAL A 145 9.37 -42.81 -23.06
CA VAL A 145 10.73 -43.35 -23.30
C VAL A 145 11.77 -42.23 -23.45
N ASN A 146 11.36 -40.95 -23.37
CA ASN A 146 12.31 -39.85 -23.45
C ASN A 146 13.15 -39.77 -22.16
N ASP A 147 14.47 -39.89 -22.34
CA ASP A 147 15.54 -40.00 -21.31
C ASP A 147 15.63 -38.84 -20.28
N GLY A 148 14.65 -37.93 -20.23
CA GLY A 148 14.64 -36.73 -19.38
C GLY A 148 13.67 -36.76 -18.19
N HIS A 149 12.80 -37.76 -18.05
CA HIS A 149 11.81 -37.78 -16.97
C HIS A 149 12.24 -38.68 -15.80
N ASN A 150 12.19 -38.15 -14.58
CA ASN A 150 12.70 -38.76 -13.34
C ASN A 150 12.00 -40.05 -12.87
N TYR A 151 11.00 -40.54 -13.60
CA TYR A 151 10.29 -41.77 -13.27
C TYR A 151 10.95 -42.94 -14.01
N SER A 152 12.10 -43.39 -13.49
CA SER A 152 12.79 -44.57 -14.01
C SER A 152 11.84 -45.77 -14.02
N ARG A 153 11.64 -46.38 -15.19
CA ARG A 153 10.86 -47.62 -15.40
C ARG A 153 11.28 -48.74 -14.41
N ASN A 154 12.51 -48.68 -13.91
CA ASN A 154 13.06 -49.63 -12.95
C ASN A 154 12.48 -49.52 -11.54
N ARG A 155 11.69 -48.48 -11.22
CA ARG A 155 11.01 -48.32 -9.91
C ARG A 155 9.53 -48.71 -9.94
N TRP A 156 9.04 -49.17 -11.09
CA TRP A 156 7.62 -49.38 -11.36
C TRP A 156 7.42 -50.74 -12.05
N HIS A 157 7.03 -51.76 -11.27
CA HIS A 157 6.67 -53.07 -11.83
C HIS A 157 5.37 -53.05 -12.63
N SER A 158 4.50 -52.10 -12.33
CA SER A 158 3.22 -51.94 -13.01
C SER A 158 2.89 -50.46 -13.24
N PRO A 159 2.11 -50.14 -14.29
CA PRO A 159 1.63 -48.80 -14.51
C PRO A 159 0.73 -48.31 -13.36
N PRO A 160 0.83 -47.02 -12.95
CA PRO A 160 -0.25 -46.30 -12.27
C PRO A 160 -1.64 -46.79 -12.62
N LYS A 161 -2.43 -47.09 -11.59
CA LYS A 161 -3.86 -47.33 -11.75
C LYS A 161 -4.60 -46.07 -11.33
N LEU A 162 -5.24 -45.39 -12.28
CA LEU A 162 -6.29 -44.46 -11.92
C LEU A 162 -7.54 -45.26 -11.56
N HIS A 163 -8.05 -45.00 -10.37
CA HIS A 163 -9.34 -45.53 -9.96
C HIS A 163 -10.42 -44.62 -10.57
N PRO A 164 -11.30 -45.14 -11.45
CA PRO A 164 -12.38 -44.34 -12.03
C PRO A 164 -13.52 -44.10 -11.04
N GLU A 165 -13.36 -44.50 -9.78
CA GLU A 165 -14.40 -44.36 -8.74
C GLU A 165 -14.49 -42.92 -8.27
N CYS A 166 -15.65 -42.31 -8.48
CA CYS A 166 -15.99 -41.01 -7.89
C CYS A 166 -16.16 -41.16 -6.39
N LYS A 167 -15.48 -40.31 -5.62
CA LYS A 167 -15.69 -40.16 -4.17
C LYS A 167 -16.01 -38.72 -3.86
N ASN A 168 -16.79 -38.51 -2.80
CA ASN A 168 -17.03 -37.19 -2.27
C ASN A 168 -15.88 -36.80 -1.35
N PHE A 169 -15.35 -35.60 -1.54
CA PHE A 169 -14.41 -34.97 -0.63
C PHE A 169 -15.12 -33.81 0.08
N ASP A 170 -14.91 -33.68 1.39
CA ASP A 170 -15.35 -32.54 2.21
C ASP A 170 -14.16 -31.62 2.55
N VAL A 171 -14.37 -30.56 3.35
CA VAL A 171 -13.28 -29.57 3.61
C VAL A 171 -12.18 -30.28 4.36
N HIS A 172 -12.53 -31.16 5.30
CA HIS A 172 -11.57 -31.91 6.11
C HIS A 172 -10.74 -32.91 5.29
N GLY A 173 -11.26 -33.42 4.18
CA GLY A 173 -10.54 -34.27 3.25
C GLY A 173 -9.55 -33.51 2.36
N VAL A 174 -9.86 -32.25 2.03
CA VAL A 174 -9.12 -31.43 1.07
C VAL A 174 -8.15 -30.46 1.73
N PHE A 175 -8.53 -29.93 2.89
CA PHE A 175 -7.78 -28.91 3.61
C PHE A 175 -6.74 -29.53 4.54
N ARG A 176 -5.53 -28.98 4.50
CA ARG A 176 -4.41 -29.38 5.36
C ARG A 176 -3.70 -28.14 5.88
N GLU A 177 -3.62 -28.00 7.19
CA GLU A 177 -2.90 -26.89 7.86
C GLU A 177 -1.39 -27.17 8.03
N ASP A 178 -0.84 -28.09 7.23
CA ASP A 178 0.55 -28.52 7.36
C ASP A 178 1.55 -27.43 6.88
N GLY A 179 2.01 -26.59 7.81
CA GLY A 179 3.11 -25.65 7.62
C GLY A 179 2.70 -24.18 7.75
N PRO A 180 3.50 -23.24 7.20
CA PRO A 180 3.27 -21.80 7.34
C PRO A 180 2.12 -21.27 6.47
N ALA A 181 1.63 -22.09 5.52
CA ALA A 181 0.54 -21.76 4.63
C ALA A 181 -0.30 -23.03 4.41
N PRO A 182 -1.64 -22.95 4.53
CA PRO A 182 -2.50 -24.10 4.34
C PRO A 182 -2.45 -24.59 2.89
N LEU A 183 -2.63 -25.91 2.72
CA LEU A 183 -2.70 -26.59 1.44
C LEU A 183 -4.14 -27.03 1.17
N ILE A 184 -4.64 -26.65 -0.01
CA ILE A 184 -5.93 -27.06 -0.54
C ILE A 184 -5.67 -28.12 -1.59
N MET A 185 -5.94 -29.37 -1.25
CA MET A 185 -5.63 -30.51 -2.11
C MET A 185 -6.39 -30.44 -3.43
N THR A 186 -5.66 -30.54 -4.53
CA THR A 186 -6.22 -30.64 -5.88
C THR A 186 -6.02 -32.04 -6.47
N ALA A 187 -4.99 -32.76 -6.00
CA ALA A 187 -4.75 -34.15 -6.33
C ALA A 187 -4.06 -34.87 -5.17
N GLN A 188 -4.28 -36.17 -5.08
CA GLN A 188 -3.64 -37.07 -4.14
C GLN A 188 -3.02 -38.25 -4.90
N SER A 189 -1.84 -38.66 -4.47
CA SER A 189 -1.17 -39.86 -4.97
C SER A 189 -0.80 -40.75 -3.78
N ILE A 190 -1.26 -42.00 -3.83
CA ILE A 190 -1.11 -43.00 -2.79
C ILE A 190 -0.20 -44.08 -3.35
N PHE A 191 0.98 -44.22 -2.79
CA PHE A 191 2.00 -45.19 -3.16
C PHE A 191 2.05 -46.28 -2.08
N SER A 192 1.62 -47.48 -2.42
CA SER A 192 1.95 -48.69 -1.66
C SER A 192 3.34 -49.11 -2.08
N GLN A 193 4.29 -49.04 -1.14
CA GLN A 193 5.70 -49.31 -1.38
C GLN A 193 6.17 -50.53 -0.60
N LYS A 194 7.04 -51.32 -1.21
CA LYS A 194 7.74 -52.45 -0.58
C LYS A 194 9.22 -52.14 -0.47
N SER A 195 9.85 -52.56 0.62
CA SER A 195 11.29 -52.44 0.78
C SER A 195 11.97 -53.32 -0.27
N CYS A 196 12.95 -52.78 -0.99
CA CYS A 196 13.64 -53.56 -2.01
C CYS A 196 14.50 -54.60 -1.31
N GLU A 197 14.39 -55.88 -1.70
CA GLU A 197 15.33 -56.90 -1.22
C GLU A 197 16.73 -56.49 -1.70
N THR A 198 17.67 -56.31 -0.77
CA THR A 198 19.03 -55.91 -1.09
C THR A 198 19.76 -57.03 -1.83
N GLU A 199 19.59 -57.09 -3.15
CA GLU A 199 20.52 -57.82 -4.00
C GLU A 199 21.85 -57.05 -4.07
N PRO A 200 23.00 -57.71 -3.83
CA PRO A 200 24.31 -57.05 -3.82
C PRO A 200 24.69 -56.36 -5.14
N SER A 201 23.99 -56.67 -6.22
CA SER A 201 24.23 -56.18 -7.59
C SER A 201 23.41 -54.93 -7.97
N MET A 202 22.36 -54.56 -7.22
CA MET A 202 21.52 -53.40 -7.58
C MET A 202 21.87 -52.14 -6.75
N PRO A 203 22.09 -50.98 -7.41
CA PRO A 203 22.39 -49.74 -6.71
C PRO A 203 21.15 -49.21 -5.97
N ARG A 204 21.20 -49.25 -4.63
CA ARG A 204 20.42 -48.42 -3.65
C ARG A 204 18.95 -48.16 -3.99
N CYS A 205 18.18 -49.19 -4.35
CA CYS A 205 16.73 -49.15 -4.23
C CYS A 205 16.38 -49.32 -2.73
N ILE A 206 15.75 -48.32 -2.11
CA ILE A 206 15.30 -48.43 -0.70
C ILE A 206 13.83 -48.87 -0.67
N TRP A 207 13.01 -48.30 -1.55
CA TRP A 207 11.59 -48.60 -1.66
C TRP A 207 11.19 -48.70 -3.12
N GLU A 208 10.35 -49.68 -3.42
CA GLU A 208 9.77 -49.96 -4.71
C GLU A 208 8.26 -49.72 -4.67
N ASN A 209 7.69 -49.14 -5.73
CA ASN A 209 6.25 -48.93 -5.81
C ASN A 209 5.56 -50.22 -6.27
N ASP A 210 4.80 -50.84 -5.37
CA ASP A 210 4.00 -52.04 -5.66
C ASP A 210 2.68 -51.66 -6.33
N ASN A 211 2.00 -50.66 -5.78
CA ASN A 211 0.76 -50.12 -6.32
C ASN A 211 0.72 -48.61 -6.16
N VAL A 212 0.22 -47.91 -7.18
CA VAL A 212 0.02 -46.47 -7.12
C VAL A 212 -1.38 -46.13 -7.56
N ARG A 213 -2.08 -45.45 -6.65
CA ARG A 213 -3.43 -44.94 -6.83
C ARG A 213 -3.36 -43.42 -6.88
N PHE A 214 -4.14 -42.86 -7.78
CA PHE A 214 -4.28 -41.42 -7.91
C PHE A 214 -5.73 -41.01 -7.72
N GLU A 215 -5.94 -39.90 -7.02
CA GLU A 215 -7.23 -39.28 -6.79
C GLU A 215 -7.14 -37.79 -7.14
N ILE A 216 -8.20 -37.22 -7.67
CA ILE A 216 -8.26 -35.81 -8.10
C ILE A 216 -9.48 -35.16 -7.47
N VAL A 217 -9.28 -33.96 -6.95
CA VAL A 217 -10.36 -33.15 -6.40
C VAL A 217 -10.85 -32.21 -7.51
N TYR A 218 -12.06 -32.48 -7.98
CA TYR A 218 -12.76 -31.62 -8.93
C TYR A 218 -13.55 -30.55 -8.18
N ASP A 219 -13.82 -29.44 -8.88
CA ASP A 219 -14.64 -28.32 -8.38
C ASP A 219 -14.08 -27.59 -7.15
N VAL A 220 -12.78 -27.80 -6.86
CA VAL A 220 -12.05 -27.09 -5.80
C VAL A 220 -12.08 -25.58 -6.02
N GLU A 221 -12.13 -25.13 -7.28
CA GLU A 221 -12.23 -23.73 -7.67
C GLU A 221 -13.44 -23.00 -7.06
N ARG A 222 -14.50 -23.73 -6.70
CA ARG A 222 -15.68 -23.14 -6.06
C ARG A 222 -15.56 -22.97 -4.56
N PHE A 223 -14.51 -23.50 -3.94
CA PHE A 223 -14.30 -23.35 -2.50
C PHE A 223 -14.14 -21.88 -2.18
N LEU A 224 -14.75 -21.47 -1.08
CA LEU A 224 -14.72 -20.11 -0.58
C LEU A 224 -13.56 -19.97 0.40
N VAL A 225 -12.65 -19.06 0.08
CA VAL A 225 -11.64 -18.58 1.00
C VAL A 225 -12.25 -17.43 1.79
N LYS A 226 -12.31 -17.61 3.10
CA LYS A 226 -12.75 -16.61 4.06
C LYS A 226 -11.52 -15.89 4.60
N LEU A 227 -11.40 -14.61 4.24
CA LEU A 227 -10.32 -13.73 4.65
C LEU A 227 -10.87 -12.69 5.63
N ARG A 228 -10.41 -12.75 6.87
CA ARG A 228 -10.58 -11.65 7.82
C ARG A 228 -9.21 -11.08 8.13
N HIS A 229 -9.08 -9.76 8.08
CA HIS A 229 -7.82 -9.10 8.35
C HIS A 229 -8.06 -7.75 9.03
N ASP A 230 -7.40 -7.57 10.16
CA ASP A 230 -7.40 -6.32 10.91
C ASP A 230 -5.96 -5.82 10.99
N VAL A 231 -5.75 -4.51 10.85
CA VAL A 231 -4.41 -3.91 10.84
C VAL A 231 -4.21 -2.97 12.02
N VAL A 232 -3.00 -3.01 12.57
CA VAL A 232 -2.54 -2.06 13.59
C VAL A 232 -1.54 -1.11 12.94
N LEU A 233 -1.84 0.17 13.06
CA LEU A 233 -1.01 1.26 12.55
C LEU A 233 0.14 1.58 13.52
N ASP A 234 1.16 2.29 13.03
CA ASP A 234 2.32 2.70 13.84
C ASP A 234 1.97 3.60 15.03
N ASP A 235 0.85 4.33 14.94
CA ASP A 235 0.31 5.13 16.04
C ASP A 235 -0.57 4.33 17.03
N GLY A 236 -0.67 3.01 16.85
CA GLY A 236 -1.44 2.10 17.69
C GLY A 236 -2.94 2.02 17.38
N ARG A 237 -3.46 2.81 16.43
CA ARG A 237 -4.86 2.69 15.98
C ARG A 237 -5.07 1.37 15.26
N ARG A 238 -6.29 0.83 15.39
CA ARG A 238 -6.74 -0.37 14.69
C ARG A 238 -7.69 0.01 13.57
N VAL A 239 -7.57 -0.66 12.44
CA VAL A 239 -8.51 -0.56 11.34
C VAL A 239 -8.98 -1.97 11.01
N GLU A 240 -10.27 -2.19 11.16
CA GLU A 240 -10.90 -3.47 10.87
C GLU A 240 -11.24 -3.55 9.37
N SER A 241 -11.26 -4.76 8.80
CA SER A 241 -11.75 -4.96 7.42
C SER A 241 -13.23 -4.60 7.26
N THR A 242 -13.96 -4.48 8.36
CA THR A 242 -15.38 -4.09 8.49
C THR A 242 -15.61 -2.57 8.54
N ASP A 243 -14.52 -1.78 8.61
CA ASP A 243 -14.51 -0.33 8.41
C ASP A 243 -13.79 0.16 7.12
N ALA A 244 -13.25 -0.74 6.28
CA ALA A 244 -12.65 -0.44 4.99
C ALA A 244 -13.30 -1.12 3.75
N THR A 245 -13.36 -0.43 2.61
CA THR A 245 -13.88 -1.04 1.36
C THR A 245 -12.86 -1.96 0.71
N GLY A 246 -13.27 -3.18 0.39
CA GLY A 246 -12.45 -4.16 -0.35
C GLY A 246 -12.53 -4.01 -1.87
N PHE A 247 -11.37 -4.05 -2.52
CA PHE A 247 -11.23 -4.11 -3.97
C PHE A 247 -10.31 -5.27 -4.35
N MET A 248 -10.43 -5.71 -5.61
CA MET A 248 -9.61 -6.75 -6.18
C MET A 248 -8.97 -6.30 -7.48
N HIS A 249 -7.69 -6.63 -7.61
CA HIS A 249 -6.88 -6.39 -8.78
C HIS A 249 -6.63 -7.71 -9.52
N PHE A 250 -6.93 -7.73 -10.82
CA PHE A 250 -6.68 -8.89 -11.68
C PHE A 250 -5.43 -8.64 -12.51
N GLN A 251 -4.48 -9.58 -12.50
CA GLN A 251 -3.25 -9.45 -13.30
C GLN A 251 -3.52 -9.34 -14.80
N ALA A 252 -4.62 -9.93 -15.29
CA ALA A 252 -5.03 -9.84 -16.68
C ALA A 252 -5.47 -8.43 -17.09
N ASP A 253 -5.91 -7.60 -16.14
CA ASP A 253 -6.37 -6.23 -16.38
C ASP A 253 -5.83 -5.28 -15.29
N PRO A 254 -4.56 -4.84 -15.42
CA PRO A 254 -3.86 -4.16 -14.34
C PRO A 254 -4.38 -2.75 -14.06
N ASN A 255 -5.22 -2.19 -14.91
CA ASN A 255 -5.77 -0.84 -14.76
C ASN A 255 -7.18 -0.84 -14.17
N SER A 256 -7.81 -2.01 -14.03
CA SER A 256 -9.17 -2.13 -13.51
C SER A 256 -9.17 -2.60 -12.07
N LEU A 257 -10.05 -1.98 -11.28
CA LEU A 257 -10.37 -2.41 -9.93
C LEU A 257 -11.77 -2.99 -9.92
N TYR A 258 -11.92 -4.09 -9.19
CA TYR A 258 -13.20 -4.76 -9.04
C TYR A 258 -13.62 -4.69 -7.59
N VAL A 259 -14.84 -4.25 -7.32
CA VAL A 259 -15.31 -4.08 -5.94
C VAL A 259 -15.71 -5.43 -5.34
N VAL A 260 -15.28 -5.67 -4.10
CA VAL A 260 -15.77 -6.78 -3.28
C VAL A 260 -17.10 -6.34 -2.68
N LYS A 261 -18.18 -6.69 -3.38
CA LYS A 261 -19.52 -6.18 -3.03
C LYS A 261 -19.99 -6.75 -1.71
N CYS A 262 -20.69 -5.92 -0.96
CA CYS A 262 -21.49 -6.34 0.17
C CYS A 262 -22.51 -7.42 -0.21
N ASP A 263 -22.66 -8.40 0.66
CA ASP A 263 -23.79 -9.31 0.63
C ASP A 263 -25.11 -8.52 0.77
N PRO A 264 -26.03 -8.59 -0.23
CA PRO A 264 -27.30 -7.85 -0.19
C PRO A 264 -28.19 -8.23 1.02
N GLY A 265 -27.99 -9.40 1.64
CA GLY A 265 -28.72 -9.84 2.82
C GLY A 265 -28.25 -9.20 4.13
N LYS A 266 -27.06 -8.59 4.16
CA LYS A 266 -26.42 -8.08 5.38
C LYS A 266 -26.29 -6.56 5.32
N LYS A 267 -26.78 -5.87 6.35
CA LYS A 267 -26.68 -4.40 6.48
C LYS A 267 -25.33 -3.93 7.02
N ASP A 268 -24.47 -4.86 7.42
CA ASP A 268 -23.34 -4.57 8.31
C ASP A 268 -22.03 -4.25 7.58
N CYS A 269 -22.04 -4.10 6.26
CA CYS A 269 -20.88 -3.64 5.51
C CYS A 269 -21.19 -2.24 4.92
N ASP A 270 -20.67 -1.22 5.58
CA ASP A 270 -21.13 0.18 5.49
C ASP A 270 -20.49 0.97 4.31
N TYR A 271 -20.18 0.28 3.20
CA TYR A 271 -19.29 0.82 2.15
C TYR A 271 -19.95 1.24 0.84
N SER A 272 -21.28 1.26 0.76
CA SER A 272 -21.97 1.64 -0.48
C SER A 272 -21.91 3.16 -0.67
N LEU A 273 -20.72 3.68 -0.97
CA LEU A 273 -20.61 4.98 -1.62
C LEU A 273 -21.24 4.88 -3.00
N PRO A 274 -22.02 5.89 -3.43
CA PRO A 274 -22.49 5.97 -4.80
C PRO A 274 -21.36 5.86 -5.85
N SER A 275 -20.15 6.35 -5.53
CA SER A 275 -18.96 6.23 -6.39
C SER A 275 -18.49 4.79 -6.59
N HIS A 276 -18.79 3.88 -5.66
CA HIS A 276 -18.42 2.47 -5.80
C HIS A 276 -19.34 1.71 -6.76
N ALA A 277 -20.49 2.28 -7.13
CA ALA A 277 -21.42 1.67 -8.07
C ALA A 277 -20.84 1.54 -9.49
N ASP A 278 -19.85 2.37 -9.82
CA ASP A 278 -19.22 2.39 -11.15
C ASP A 278 -18.17 1.26 -11.32
N PHE A 279 -17.69 0.66 -10.23
CA PHE A 279 -16.74 -0.45 -10.31
C PHE A 279 -17.47 -1.78 -10.56
N PRO A 280 -16.96 -2.61 -11.49
CA PRO A 280 -17.51 -3.94 -11.70
C PRO A 280 -17.31 -4.81 -10.44
N PRO A 281 -18.25 -5.69 -10.09
CA PRO A 281 -18.02 -6.65 -9.00
C PRO A 281 -16.92 -7.64 -9.35
N CYS A 282 -16.14 -8.08 -8.35
CA CYS A 282 -15.10 -9.11 -8.54
C CYS A 282 -15.65 -10.51 -8.89
N GLY A 283 -16.92 -10.78 -8.57
CA GLY A 283 -17.60 -12.05 -8.83
C GLY A 283 -19.12 -11.89 -8.69
N ASN A 284 -19.86 -13.00 -8.71
CA ASN A 284 -21.30 -12.92 -8.53
C ASN A 284 -21.66 -12.82 -7.04
N THR A 285 -22.48 -11.85 -6.65
CA THR A 285 -23.02 -11.74 -5.29
C THR A 285 -24.30 -12.56 -5.08
N SER A 286 -24.98 -12.92 -6.17
CA SER A 286 -26.35 -13.48 -6.14
C SER A 286 -26.42 -14.94 -6.61
N SER A 287 -25.48 -15.40 -7.43
CA SER A 287 -25.39 -16.81 -7.79
C SER A 287 -24.28 -17.47 -6.99
N GLN A 288 -24.66 -18.41 -6.12
CA GLN A 288 -23.75 -19.39 -5.55
C GLN A 288 -23.10 -20.28 -6.63
N LYS A 289 -23.52 -20.13 -7.89
CA LYS A 289 -23.15 -20.99 -9.01
C LYS A 289 -21.90 -20.54 -9.75
N ASP A 290 -21.58 -19.24 -9.76
CA ASP A 290 -20.52 -18.68 -10.60
C ASP A 290 -19.57 -17.78 -9.80
N SER A 291 -18.47 -18.36 -9.31
CA SER A 291 -17.31 -17.66 -8.73
C SER A 291 -17.68 -16.56 -7.71
N PRO A 292 -18.24 -16.92 -6.53
CA PRO A 292 -18.65 -15.95 -5.52
C PRO A 292 -17.49 -15.08 -5.01
N CYS A 293 -17.74 -13.78 -4.90
CA CYS A 293 -16.81 -12.81 -4.35
C CYS A 293 -17.58 -11.66 -3.68
N PHE A 294 -17.63 -11.67 -2.36
CA PHE A 294 -18.44 -10.74 -1.58
C PHE A 294 -17.85 -10.48 -0.19
N SER A 295 -18.29 -9.39 0.43
CA SER A 295 -17.91 -8.99 1.78
C SER A 295 -19.12 -9.06 2.72
N THR A 296 -18.85 -9.36 3.98
CA THR A 296 -19.83 -9.35 5.08
C THR A 296 -19.29 -8.44 6.18
N GLY A 297 -20.10 -8.14 7.21
CA GLY A 297 -19.63 -7.43 8.41
C GLY A 297 -18.63 -8.22 9.28
N PHE A 298 -18.01 -9.29 8.77
CA PHE A 298 -17.05 -10.11 9.51
C PHE A 298 -15.81 -10.48 8.68
N ALA A 299 -16.00 -10.86 7.42
CA ALA A 299 -14.93 -11.30 6.53
C ALA A 299 -15.32 -11.15 5.06
N ASP A 300 -14.31 -11.24 4.20
CA ASP A 300 -14.45 -11.35 2.76
C ASP A 300 -14.44 -12.83 2.34
N PHE A 301 -15.35 -13.18 1.44
CA PHE A 301 -15.50 -14.52 0.90
C PHE A 301 -15.16 -14.47 -0.58
N ILE A 302 -14.06 -15.13 -0.96
CA ILE A 302 -13.53 -15.10 -2.32
C ILE A 302 -13.36 -16.54 -2.79
N SER A 303 -13.97 -16.91 -3.91
CA SER A 303 -13.78 -18.25 -4.45
C SER A 303 -12.33 -18.47 -4.93
N LEU A 304 -11.86 -19.71 -4.85
CA LEU A 304 -10.54 -20.07 -5.39
C LEU A 304 -10.43 -19.78 -6.88
N GLU A 305 -11.52 -19.90 -7.63
CA GLU A 305 -11.58 -19.53 -9.04
C GLU A 305 -11.24 -18.05 -9.25
N ILE A 306 -11.79 -17.16 -8.43
CA ILE A 306 -11.50 -15.72 -8.50
C ILE A 306 -10.04 -15.45 -8.14
N LEU A 307 -9.49 -16.11 -7.11
CA LEU A 307 -8.08 -15.99 -6.74
C LEU A 307 -7.13 -16.48 -7.86
N LEU A 308 -7.45 -17.62 -8.47
CA LEU A 308 -6.70 -18.16 -9.61
C LEU A 308 -6.79 -17.23 -10.83
N ARG A 309 -7.98 -16.71 -11.13
CA ARG A 309 -8.20 -15.74 -12.22
C ARG A 309 -7.44 -14.43 -11.96
N ALA A 310 -7.44 -13.94 -10.72
CA ALA A 310 -6.68 -12.74 -10.34
C ALA A 310 -5.18 -12.95 -10.48
N ALA A 311 -4.66 -14.13 -10.20
CA ALA A 311 -3.28 -14.52 -10.48
C ALA A 311 -3.00 -14.95 -11.93
N ASN A 312 -3.98 -14.78 -12.84
CA ASN A 312 -3.92 -15.16 -14.25
C ASN A 312 -3.42 -16.61 -14.45
N THR A 313 -3.98 -17.54 -13.66
CA THR A 313 -3.57 -18.95 -13.62
C THR A 313 -4.81 -19.86 -13.64
N SER A 314 -4.67 -21.06 -14.19
CA SER A 314 -5.72 -22.09 -14.20
C SER A 314 -5.19 -23.43 -13.71
N LEU A 315 -5.98 -24.20 -12.96
CA LEU A 315 -5.56 -25.54 -12.53
C LEU A 315 -5.46 -26.54 -13.69
N ASP A 316 -6.17 -26.29 -14.78
CA ASP A 316 -6.20 -27.18 -15.95
C ASP A 316 -5.16 -26.81 -17.01
N GLU A 317 -4.39 -25.73 -16.79
CA GLU A 317 -3.27 -25.39 -17.66
C GLU A 317 -2.18 -26.46 -17.57
N ILE A 318 -1.71 -26.94 -18.72
CA ILE A 318 -0.69 -27.98 -18.80
C ILE A 318 0.68 -27.37 -18.47
N VAL A 319 1.29 -27.85 -17.39
CA VAL A 319 2.64 -27.48 -16.94
C VAL A 319 3.48 -28.75 -16.94
N SER A 320 4.52 -28.80 -17.78
CA SER A 320 5.39 -29.98 -17.91
C SER A 320 4.59 -31.27 -18.16
N ASP A 321 3.74 -31.21 -19.20
CA ASP A 321 2.93 -32.29 -19.77
C ASP A 321 1.75 -32.81 -18.91
N LEU A 322 1.60 -32.34 -17.67
CA LEU A 322 0.43 -32.61 -16.83
C LEU A 322 -0.28 -31.31 -16.43
N PRO A 323 -1.61 -31.33 -16.18
CA PRO A 323 -2.32 -30.19 -15.62
C PRO A 323 -1.70 -29.70 -14.31
N ARG A 324 -1.68 -28.39 -14.07
CA ARG A 324 -1.20 -27.77 -12.81
C ARG A 324 -1.84 -28.38 -11.57
N ARG A 325 -3.08 -28.89 -11.69
CA ARG A 325 -3.78 -29.68 -10.66
C ARG A 325 -2.92 -30.80 -10.05
N TRP A 326 -1.99 -31.37 -10.81
CA TRP A 326 -1.07 -32.43 -10.38
C TRP A 326 0.15 -31.94 -9.63
N TRP A 327 0.65 -30.79 -10.03
CA TRP A 327 1.86 -30.21 -9.45
C TRP A 327 1.55 -29.36 -8.24
N GLY A 328 0.34 -28.81 -8.18
CA GLY A 328 -0.01 -27.78 -7.22
C GLY A 328 0.61 -26.43 -7.60
N THR A 329 0.15 -25.39 -6.90
CA THR A 329 0.60 -24.02 -7.13
C THR A 329 0.63 -23.23 -5.83
N TYR A 330 1.54 -22.27 -5.73
CA TYR A 330 1.63 -21.38 -4.58
C TYR A 330 1.14 -19.99 -5.00
N LEU A 331 0.02 -19.56 -4.44
CA LEU A 331 -0.51 -18.21 -4.53
C LEU A 331 -0.10 -17.37 -3.30
N GLN A 332 0.25 -16.11 -3.54
CA GLN A 332 0.36 -15.09 -2.51
C GLN A 332 -0.73 -14.05 -2.74
N VAL A 333 -1.53 -13.83 -1.69
CA VAL A 333 -2.55 -12.78 -1.62
C VAL A 333 -1.94 -11.60 -0.87
N ASP A 334 -1.61 -10.56 -1.61
CA ASP A 334 -1.12 -9.30 -1.08
C ASP A 334 -2.33 -8.37 -0.82
N ILE A 335 -2.53 -7.99 0.44
CA ILE A 335 -3.62 -7.10 0.88
C ILE A 335 -3.02 -5.74 1.19
N ARG A 336 -3.29 -4.73 0.35
CA ARG A 336 -2.74 -3.39 0.51
C ARG A 336 -3.78 -2.40 1.04
N TYR A 337 -3.57 -1.88 2.24
CA TYR A 337 -4.37 -0.79 2.81
C TYR A 337 -3.92 0.58 2.29
N SER A 338 -4.90 1.43 1.97
CA SER A 338 -4.71 2.81 1.51
C SER A 338 -5.94 3.67 1.79
N ASN A 339 -5.77 4.98 1.83
CA ASN A 339 -6.84 5.98 1.88
C ASN A 339 -6.41 7.27 1.16
N ASP A 340 -5.46 7.16 0.23
CA ASP A 340 -4.81 8.27 -0.47
C ASP A 340 -5.42 8.53 -1.86
N ASP A 341 -6.49 7.81 -2.23
CA ASP A 341 -7.16 8.03 -3.51
C ASP A 341 -7.97 9.33 -3.49
N LEU A 342 -7.61 10.22 -4.41
CA LEU A 342 -8.24 11.51 -4.56
C LEU A 342 -9.71 11.40 -4.99
N GLN A 343 -10.07 10.36 -5.73
CA GLN A 343 -11.45 10.17 -6.19
C GLN A 343 -12.38 9.86 -5.00
N ASP A 344 -11.91 9.01 -4.09
CA ASP A 344 -12.66 8.62 -2.90
C ASP A 344 -12.81 9.78 -1.90
N TYR A 345 -11.89 10.75 -1.93
CA TYR A 345 -11.86 11.90 -1.02
C TYR A 345 -12.55 13.16 -1.56
N TRP A 346 -12.33 13.52 -2.84
CA TRP A 346 -12.78 14.82 -3.41
C TRP A 346 -14.05 14.75 -4.25
N LEU A 347 -14.33 13.61 -4.89
CA LEU A 347 -15.43 13.47 -5.85
C LEU A 347 -16.71 12.89 -5.23
N GLY A 348 -16.81 12.88 -3.90
CA GLY A 348 -18.04 12.55 -3.19
C GLY A 348 -19.22 13.38 -3.69
N SER A 349 -20.42 12.80 -3.62
CA SER A 349 -21.67 13.41 -4.09
C SER A 349 -21.78 14.87 -3.61
N PRO A 350 -22.15 15.84 -4.49
CA PRO A 350 -22.32 17.24 -4.11
C PRO A 350 -23.33 17.33 -2.96
N GLY A 351 -22.84 17.69 -1.77
CA GLY A 351 -23.60 17.68 -0.51
C GLY A 351 -22.91 16.97 0.65
N GLN A 352 -21.88 16.14 0.41
CA GLN A 352 -21.12 15.42 1.44
C GLN A 352 -19.82 16.10 1.89
N PHE A 353 -19.59 17.37 1.55
CA PHE A 353 -18.40 18.13 1.99
C PHE A 353 -18.23 18.20 3.51
N SER A 354 -19.27 17.92 4.30
CA SER A 354 -19.18 17.81 5.76
C SER A 354 -18.49 16.53 6.24
N GLN A 355 -18.24 15.56 5.35
CA GLN A 355 -17.57 14.29 5.61
C GLN A 355 -16.28 14.17 4.80
N LEU A 356 -15.38 15.17 4.90
CA LEU A 356 -13.98 15.07 4.48
C LEU A 356 -13.20 14.06 5.35
N GLN A 357 -13.76 12.86 5.51
CA GLN A 357 -13.14 11.76 6.23
C GLN A 357 -12.38 10.91 5.22
N LEU A 358 -11.08 10.72 5.46
CA LEU A 358 -10.30 9.75 4.71
C LEU A 358 -10.91 8.37 4.96
N ARG A 359 -11.45 7.77 3.91
CA ARG A 359 -12.03 6.43 3.99
C ARG A 359 -10.97 5.41 3.65
N THR A 360 -10.86 4.42 4.53
CA THR A 360 -9.91 3.34 4.31
C THR A 360 -10.46 2.38 3.27
N ARG A 361 -9.59 1.91 2.40
CA ARG A 361 -9.84 0.80 1.50
C ARG A 361 -8.68 -0.16 1.54
N TYR A 362 -8.92 -1.40 1.13
CA TYR A 362 -7.87 -2.37 0.88
C TYR A 362 -8.03 -2.98 -0.50
N VAL A 363 -6.90 -3.31 -1.12
CA VAL A 363 -6.85 -3.92 -2.45
C VAL A 363 -6.19 -5.28 -2.36
N TYR A 364 -6.89 -6.32 -2.78
CA TYR A 364 -6.35 -7.66 -3.00
C TYR A 364 -5.59 -7.71 -4.32
N SER A 365 -4.33 -8.12 -4.25
CA SER A 365 -3.51 -8.45 -5.41
C SER A 365 -3.05 -9.89 -5.26
N VAL A 366 -3.32 -10.74 -6.24
CA VAL A 366 -2.92 -12.15 -6.16
C VAL A 366 -1.78 -12.41 -7.13
N ARG A 367 -0.72 -13.09 -6.67
CA ARG A 367 0.40 -13.49 -7.51
C ARG A 367 0.73 -14.97 -7.35
N LYS A 368 1.04 -15.62 -8.47
CA LYS A 368 1.62 -16.97 -8.47
C LYS A 368 3.11 -16.88 -8.13
N LEU A 369 3.54 -17.57 -7.08
CA LEU A 369 4.95 -17.64 -6.67
C LEU A 369 5.68 -18.79 -7.34
N THR A 370 5.11 -20.00 -7.32
CA THR A 370 5.73 -21.19 -7.92
C THR A 370 4.66 -22.20 -8.34
N ASP A 371 5.01 -23.00 -9.33
CA ASP A 371 4.36 -24.29 -9.58
C ASP A 371 5.10 -25.37 -8.73
N TYR A 372 4.57 -26.58 -8.59
CA TYR A 372 5.17 -27.69 -7.81
C TYR A 372 5.05 -27.55 -6.29
N VAL A 373 3.82 -27.49 -5.80
CA VAL A 373 3.49 -27.53 -4.38
C VAL A 373 2.91 -28.89 -4.01
N TRP A 374 3.64 -29.63 -3.18
CA TRP A 374 3.17 -30.89 -2.61
C TRP A 374 3.59 -31.06 -1.15
N ASN A 375 2.80 -31.84 -0.43
CA ASN A 375 3.13 -32.36 0.90
C ASN A 375 3.14 -33.89 0.85
N SER A 376 4.02 -34.55 1.57
CA SER A 376 4.02 -36.01 1.68
C SER A 376 3.99 -36.48 3.11
N GLN A 377 3.16 -37.49 3.34
CA GLN A 377 2.99 -38.14 4.62
C GLN A 377 3.08 -39.66 4.45
N THR A 378 3.78 -40.32 5.36
CA THR A 378 3.74 -41.78 5.48
C THR A 378 2.61 -42.14 6.42
N ILE A 379 1.57 -42.83 5.94
CA ILE A 379 0.38 -43.17 6.74
C ILE A 379 0.60 -44.47 7.53
N SER A 380 1.24 -45.45 6.89
CA SER A 380 1.56 -46.74 7.49
C SER A 380 2.98 -47.11 7.11
N SER A 381 3.76 -47.60 8.06
CA SER A 381 5.12 -48.06 7.83
C SER A 381 5.39 -49.28 8.68
N SER A 382 5.75 -50.38 8.03
CA SER A 382 6.48 -51.51 8.58
C SER A 382 7.90 -51.49 8.02
N ASP A 383 8.75 -52.44 8.44
CA ASP A 383 10.10 -52.58 7.90
C ASP A 383 10.11 -53.01 6.43
N THR A 384 9.03 -53.65 5.97
CA THR A 384 8.93 -54.23 4.62
C THR A 384 7.94 -53.50 3.71
N GLU A 385 6.97 -52.78 4.27
CA GLU A 385 5.92 -52.12 3.50
C GLU A 385 5.62 -50.73 4.07
N ARG A 386 5.35 -49.76 3.20
CA ARG A 386 4.83 -48.47 3.64
C ARG A 386 3.82 -47.91 2.65
N THR A 387 2.88 -47.12 3.17
CA THR A 387 1.97 -46.33 2.34
C THR A 387 2.41 -44.87 2.43
N LEU A 388 2.98 -44.37 1.33
CA LEU A 388 3.33 -42.97 1.16
C LEU A 388 2.18 -42.27 0.45
N VAL A 389 1.69 -41.19 1.02
CA VAL A 389 0.67 -40.35 0.42
C VAL A 389 1.26 -38.99 0.12
N ARG A 390 1.10 -38.51 -1.11
CA ARG A 390 1.46 -37.16 -1.51
C ARG A 390 0.22 -36.39 -1.92
N HIS A 391 0.04 -35.23 -1.31
CA HIS A 391 -0.99 -34.26 -1.60
C HIS A 391 -0.37 -33.16 -2.47
N ALA A 392 -0.91 -32.93 -3.66
CA ALA A 392 -0.64 -31.76 -4.47
C ALA A 392 -1.82 -30.80 -4.36
N GLY A 393 -1.56 -29.50 -4.39
CA GLY A 393 -2.62 -28.54 -4.10
C GLY A 393 -2.26 -27.08 -4.28
N ILE A 394 -3.21 -26.22 -3.94
CA ILE A 394 -3.00 -24.77 -3.86
C ILE A 394 -2.51 -24.42 -2.46
N ARG A 395 -1.34 -23.81 -2.34
CA ARG A 395 -0.93 -23.10 -1.12
C ARG A 395 -1.24 -21.63 -1.25
N ILE A 396 -1.79 -21.05 -0.18
CA ILE A 396 -2.12 -19.62 -0.15
C ILE A 396 -1.38 -18.99 1.02
N SER A 397 -0.51 -18.02 0.73
CA SER A 397 0.04 -17.12 1.75
C SER A 397 -0.67 -15.78 1.68
N VAL A 398 -0.91 -15.18 2.84
CA VAL A 398 -1.50 -13.86 2.96
C VAL A 398 -0.45 -12.90 3.47
N ASN A 399 -0.30 -11.76 2.80
CA ASN A 399 0.64 -10.72 3.17
C ASN A 399 -0.08 -9.38 3.23
N VAL A 400 -0.23 -8.83 4.43
CA VAL A 400 -0.94 -7.57 4.66
C VAL A 400 0.05 -6.46 4.87
N HIS A 401 -0.09 -5.38 4.12
CA HIS A 401 0.76 -4.19 4.22
C HIS A 401 0.00 -2.94 3.78
N GLY A 402 0.63 -1.77 3.90
CA GLY A 402 0.05 -0.53 3.42
C GLY A 402 0.46 0.67 4.26
N SER A 403 -0.12 1.80 3.90
CA SER A 403 0.07 3.07 4.60
C SER A 403 -1.22 3.87 4.52
N LEU A 404 -1.64 4.42 5.64
CA LEU A 404 -2.80 5.30 5.72
C LEU A 404 -2.34 6.73 5.99
N LYS A 405 -2.90 7.67 5.26
CA LYS A 405 -2.82 9.10 5.54
C LYS A 405 -3.62 9.42 6.79
N ALA A 406 -3.02 10.17 7.70
CA ALA A 406 -3.68 10.69 8.90
C ALA A 406 -3.45 12.19 9.00
N TRP A 407 -4.43 12.92 9.54
CA TRP A 407 -4.29 14.36 9.72
C TRP A 407 -3.17 14.67 10.71
N SER A 408 -2.20 15.52 10.32
CA SER A 408 -1.06 15.87 11.15
C SER A 408 -0.81 17.38 11.12
N TRP A 409 -1.08 18.06 12.24
CA TRP A 409 -0.82 19.50 12.37
C TRP A 409 0.65 19.85 12.11
N LEU A 410 1.57 18.94 12.48
CA LEU A 410 2.99 19.13 12.20
C LEU A 410 3.27 19.19 10.70
N ASN A 411 2.67 18.31 9.90
CA ASN A 411 2.81 18.34 8.44
C ASN A 411 2.11 19.55 7.82
N VAL A 412 1.00 20.02 8.40
CA VAL A 412 0.38 21.31 8.02
C VAL A 412 1.38 22.46 8.20
N PHE A 413 2.01 22.58 9.38
CA PHE A 413 2.97 23.65 9.63
C PHE A 413 4.22 23.54 8.77
N ARG A 414 4.75 22.32 8.55
CA ARG A 414 5.88 22.08 7.63
C ARG A 414 5.53 22.50 6.22
N THR A 415 4.35 22.11 5.74
CA THR A 415 3.85 22.44 4.41
C THR A 415 3.63 23.95 4.25
N LEU A 416 3.06 24.62 5.26
CA LEU A 416 2.90 26.08 5.28
C LEU A 416 4.25 26.82 5.31
N ALA A 417 5.25 26.30 6.02
CA ALA A 417 6.59 26.87 6.03
C ALA A 417 7.28 26.75 4.65
N ILE A 418 7.23 25.56 4.03
CA ILE A 418 7.73 25.32 2.67
C ILE A 418 7.00 26.22 1.67
N PHE A 419 5.67 26.31 1.79
CA PHE A 419 4.85 27.19 0.99
C PHE A 419 5.27 28.66 1.15
N GLY A 420 5.51 29.14 2.37
CA GLY A 420 5.96 30.51 2.62
C GLY A 420 7.30 30.83 1.96
N VAL A 421 8.23 29.87 1.95
CA VAL A 421 9.52 30.00 1.25
C VAL A 421 9.30 30.04 -0.28
N LEU A 422 8.53 29.09 -0.83
CA LEU A 422 8.23 29.04 -2.26
C LEU A 422 7.49 30.30 -2.74
N TRP A 423 6.50 30.74 -1.97
CA TRP A 423 5.77 31.97 -2.16
C TRP A 423 6.71 33.18 -2.29
N LYS A 424 7.68 33.30 -1.37
CA LYS A 424 8.66 34.37 -1.40
C LYS A 424 9.54 34.32 -2.65
N ILE A 425 9.98 33.12 -3.05
CA ILE A 425 10.75 32.92 -4.28
C ILE A 425 9.93 33.36 -5.50
N THR A 426 8.66 32.95 -5.58
CA THR A 426 7.76 33.37 -6.67
C THR A 426 7.59 34.88 -6.71
N VAL A 427 7.34 35.53 -5.57
CA VAL A 427 7.22 36.99 -5.49
C VAL A 427 8.46 37.66 -6.09
N VAL A 428 9.66 37.22 -5.71
CA VAL A 428 10.92 37.76 -6.24
C VAL A 428 11.02 37.51 -7.75
N MET A 429 10.68 36.32 -8.23
CA MET A 429 10.70 35.97 -9.65
C MET A 429 9.73 36.83 -10.46
N VAL A 430 8.50 37.01 -9.98
CA VAL A 430 7.49 37.88 -10.60
C VAL A 430 8.00 39.32 -10.64
N ASP A 431 8.59 39.83 -9.56
CA ASP A 431 9.13 41.18 -9.55
C ASP A 431 10.27 41.34 -10.57
N VAL A 432 11.16 40.35 -10.70
CA VAL A 432 12.26 40.38 -11.69
C VAL A 432 11.70 40.33 -13.11
N LEU A 433 10.76 39.43 -13.39
CA LEU A 433 10.11 39.31 -14.69
C LEU A 433 9.38 40.60 -15.08
N MET A 434 8.61 41.16 -14.16
CA MET A 434 7.87 42.40 -14.40
C MET A 434 8.83 43.56 -14.63
N LEU A 435 9.93 43.68 -13.89
CA LEU A 435 10.95 44.69 -14.17
C LEU A 435 11.63 44.50 -15.53
N ALA A 436 11.87 43.25 -15.94
CA ALA A 436 12.40 42.96 -17.27
C ALA A 436 11.41 43.42 -18.36
N LEU A 437 10.11 43.19 -18.18
CA LEU A 437 9.06 43.68 -19.07
C LEU A 437 8.98 45.22 -19.08
N TYR A 438 9.04 45.87 -17.92
CA TYR A 438 8.99 47.34 -17.82
C TYR A 438 10.21 48.02 -18.45
N ARG A 439 11.37 47.36 -18.47
CA ARG A 439 12.54 47.85 -19.19
C ARG A 439 12.29 47.99 -20.69
N GLN A 440 11.41 47.17 -21.27
CA GLN A 440 11.07 47.25 -22.70
C GLN A 440 10.15 48.42 -23.02
N ILE A 441 9.38 48.92 -22.04
CA ILE A 441 8.42 50.01 -22.22
C ILE A 441 9.13 51.36 -22.02
N PRO A 442 9.23 52.24 -23.05
CA PRO A 442 10.03 53.48 -22.97
C PRO A 442 9.69 54.40 -21.80
N THR A 443 8.40 54.51 -21.43
CA THR A 443 7.92 55.36 -20.33
C THR A 443 8.27 54.81 -18.94
N LEU A 444 8.66 53.53 -18.82
CA LEU A 444 8.86 52.82 -17.56
C LEU A 444 10.33 52.42 -17.31
N ARG A 445 11.26 52.80 -18.19
CA ARG A 445 12.69 52.44 -18.12
C ARG A 445 13.44 52.88 -16.87
N HIS A 446 12.94 53.86 -16.12
CA HIS A 446 13.59 54.40 -14.92
C HIS A 446 13.36 53.53 -13.66
N LEU A 447 12.35 52.65 -13.68
CA LEU A 447 11.94 51.85 -12.52
C LEU A 447 13.00 50.84 -12.02
N PRO A 448 13.75 50.12 -12.88
CA PRO A 448 14.83 49.25 -12.42
C PRO A 448 15.92 50.01 -11.64
N HIS A 449 16.24 51.24 -12.03
CA HIS A 449 17.23 52.07 -11.34
C HIS A 449 16.76 52.52 -9.95
N LEU A 450 15.46 52.84 -9.80
CA LEU A 450 14.85 53.15 -8.51
C LEU A 450 14.93 51.94 -7.56
N ARG A 451 14.60 50.73 -8.02
CA ARG A 451 14.71 49.53 -7.18
C ARG A 451 16.14 49.30 -6.69
N HIS A 452 17.14 49.46 -7.56
CA HIS A 452 18.54 49.31 -7.18
C HIS A 452 18.93 50.30 -6.08
N TYR A 453 18.58 51.58 -6.25
CA TYR A 453 18.89 52.64 -5.29
C TYR A 453 18.30 52.37 -3.90
N TYR A 454 17.06 51.86 -3.83
CA TYR A 454 16.40 51.58 -2.55
C TYR A 454 16.69 50.20 -1.95
N SER A 455 17.38 49.31 -2.68
CA SER A 455 17.73 47.97 -2.20
C SER A 455 18.97 47.93 -1.29
N VAL A 456 19.68 49.05 -1.16
CA VAL A 456 20.88 49.15 -0.31
C VAL A 456 20.47 49.33 1.16
N THR A 457 20.88 48.38 2.02
CA THR A 457 20.62 48.37 3.47
C THR A 457 21.27 49.57 4.16
N GLU A 458 20.55 50.22 5.10
CA GLU A 458 21.18 51.05 6.14
C GLU A 458 20.82 50.45 7.49
N THR A 459 21.78 50.47 8.41
CA THR A 459 21.61 50.02 9.79
C THR A 459 20.75 51.04 10.59
N PRO A 460 20.19 50.64 11.76
CA PRO A 460 19.31 51.49 12.57
C PRO A 460 19.89 52.85 12.99
N HIS A 461 21.21 53.04 12.86
CA HIS A 461 21.86 54.32 13.03
C HIS A 461 21.42 55.40 12.04
N HIS A 462 20.69 55.07 10.97
CA HIS A 462 20.36 56.08 9.98
C HIS A 462 19.34 57.11 10.44
N ASP A 463 18.36 56.75 11.28
CA ASP A 463 17.43 57.74 11.87
C ASP A 463 18.10 58.59 12.95
N HIS A 464 19.14 58.06 13.62
CA HIS A 464 20.00 58.84 14.52
C HIS A 464 20.87 59.82 13.70
N MET A 465 21.43 59.36 12.57
CA MET A 465 22.23 60.15 11.64
C MET A 465 21.43 61.25 10.92
N LYS A 466 20.14 61.01 10.65
CA LYS A 466 19.25 61.98 9.99
C LYS A 466 18.95 63.21 10.86
N LYS A 467 19.08 63.07 12.19
CA LYS A 467 18.88 64.15 13.16
C LYS A 467 20.18 64.90 13.50
N LEU A 468 21.33 64.38 13.07
CA LEU A 468 22.62 65.03 13.30
C LEU A 468 22.82 66.16 12.28
N SER A 469 23.28 67.31 12.76
CA SER A 469 23.76 68.39 11.88
C SER A 469 24.93 67.90 11.01
N HIS A 470 25.19 68.56 9.88
CA HIS A 470 26.23 68.12 8.95
C HIS A 470 27.62 67.99 9.61
N GLU A 471 27.94 68.85 10.59
CA GLU A 471 29.19 68.76 11.36
C GLU A 471 29.22 67.54 12.30
N GLN A 472 28.10 67.23 12.94
CA GLN A 472 28.01 66.05 13.81
C GLN A 472 28.06 64.74 13.01
N LEU A 473 27.50 64.74 11.79
CA LEU A 473 27.59 63.61 10.87
C LEU A 473 29.03 63.36 10.40
N GLU A 474 29.77 64.42 10.06
CA GLU A 474 31.20 64.35 9.73
C GLU A 474 32.01 63.79 10.92
N LEU A 475 31.71 64.25 12.14
CA LEU A 475 32.37 63.80 13.35
C LEU A 475 32.09 62.32 13.66
N GLU A 476 30.84 61.86 13.54
CA GLU A 476 30.52 60.44 13.72
C GLU A 476 31.12 59.56 12.62
N LYS A 477 31.10 60.01 11.36
CA LYS A 477 31.79 59.30 10.27
C LYS A 477 33.28 59.18 10.54
N LYS A 478 33.91 60.23 11.08
CA LYS A 478 35.32 60.21 11.47
C LYS A 478 35.56 59.21 12.61
N LYS A 479 34.76 59.26 13.68
CA LYS A 479 34.84 58.30 14.80
C LYS A 479 34.65 56.85 14.34
N TYR A 480 33.73 56.60 13.43
CA TYR A 480 33.49 55.26 12.91
C TYR A 480 34.67 54.77 12.06
N ARG A 481 35.28 55.64 11.24
CA ARG A 481 36.50 55.31 10.51
C ARG A 481 37.65 54.99 11.47
N GLU A 482 37.80 55.77 12.54
CA GLU A 482 38.82 55.56 13.57
C GLU A 482 38.60 54.23 14.32
N MET A 483 37.37 53.93 14.76
CA MET A 483 37.02 52.63 15.38
C MET A 483 37.29 51.45 14.45
N LYS A 484 36.92 51.58 13.17
CA LYS A 484 37.16 50.50 12.19
C LYS A 484 38.65 50.27 11.98
N LEU A 485 39.45 51.34 11.96
CA LEU A 485 40.91 51.23 11.85
C LEU A 485 41.51 50.57 13.09
N GLN A 486 41.07 50.97 14.28
CA GLN A 486 41.52 50.36 15.54
C GLN A 486 41.18 48.88 15.60
N LYS A 487 40.00 48.48 15.14
CA LYS A 487 39.61 47.08 15.09
C LYS A 487 40.50 46.27 14.13
N ILE A 488 40.81 46.80 12.95
CA ILE A 488 41.72 46.14 12.01
C ILE A 488 43.11 45.96 12.64
N ILE A 489 43.63 46.99 13.32
CA ILE A 489 44.92 46.90 14.02
C ILE A 489 44.88 45.86 15.13
N GLN A 490 43.79 45.81 15.90
CA GLN A 490 43.63 44.85 16.99
C GLN A 490 43.51 43.41 16.47
N ASP A 491 42.78 43.21 15.37
CA ASP A 491 42.66 41.91 14.72
C ASP A 491 44.03 41.46 14.14
N GLU A 492 44.82 42.37 13.56
CA GLU A 492 46.20 42.09 13.10
C GLU A 492 47.16 41.77 14.26
N GLU A 493 47.06 42.48 15.39
CA GLU A 493 47.85 42.19 16.61
C GLU A 493 47.49 40.84 17.22
N GLU A 494 46.20 40.45 17.24
CA GLU A 494 45.76 39.14 17.71
C GLU A 494 46.26 38.01 16.80
N ASP A 495 46.26 38.22 15.48
CA ASP A 495 46.79 37.26 14.50
C ASP A 495 48.32 37.10 14.61
N GLU A 496 49.07 38.19 14.86
CA GLU A 496 50.52 38.12 15.13
C GLU A 496 50.83 37.42 16.47
N LEU A 497 50.02 37.65 17.51
CA LEU A 497 50.18 36.98 18.80
C LEU A 497 49.86 35.48 18.73
N ALA A 498 48.95 35.08 17.84
CA ALA A 498 48.62 33.67 17.60
C ALA A 498 49.67 32.93 16.75
N ALA A 499 50.50 33.67 16.01
CA ALA A 499 51.58 33.12 15.19
C ALA A 499 52.90 32.91 15.94
N HIS A 500 53.06 33.51 17.12
CA HIS A 500 54.19 33.35 18.05
C HIS A 500 53.90 32.29 19.12
#